data_AF-A0A919Z5B4-F1
#
_entry.id   AF-A0A919Z5B4-F1
#
_cell.length_a   1.000
_cell.length_b   1.000
_cell.length_c   1.000
_cell.angle_alpha   90.00
_cell.angle_beta   90.00
_cell.angle_gamma   90.00
#
_symmetry.space_group_name_H-M   'P 1'
#
loop_
_entity.id
_entity.type
_entity.pdbx_description
1 polymer ?
#
loop_
_entity_poly.entity_id
_entity_poly.type
_entity_poly.pdbx_seq_one_letter_code
_entity_poly.pdbx_strand_id
1 'polypeptide(L)'
;MNRIIRLRPRVVFAALLLAAILAGLRSSPAHADPSLPIVTVPSVYTIDIYPRQHRLVVKAQGQQVKTYAVAVGNLSTPTPVGEFQVIYKGKDWGPAFGPRWLGLNVPWGTYGIHGTNRPQSIGQHQSHGCVRMRNRDVTELYEMIPVGTKVTIYGHVLGDPDQNPRSLAEGDIGGDVQLIQTRLRSAGYYKGISDGRFRSGTTAAVKAFQRDHRLPVSGVVSRAVYEALGLVE
;
A
#
# COMPACT_ATOMS: atom_id res chain seq x y z
N MET A 1 75.78 11.26 -55.70
CA MET A 1 74.40 10.85 -55.38
C MET A 1 73.57 12.09 -55.06
N ASN A 2 72.55 12.34 -55.88
CA ASN A 2 71.58 13.46 -55.91
C ASN A 2 70.93 13.72 -54.53
N ARG A 3 70.51 14.91 -54.09
CA ARG A 3 69.95 16.13 -54.72
C ARG A 3 70.36 17.40 -53.91
N ILE A 4 70.85 18.47 -54.53
CA ILE A 4 70.15 19.69 -55.05
C ILE A 4 69.62 20.68 -53.98
N ILE A 5 70.49 21.66 -53.69
CA ILE A 5 70.43 23.11 -53.39
C ILE A 5 69.11 23.92 -53.54
N ARG A 6 68.91 24.90 -52.60
CA ARG A 6 68.61 26.38 -52.75
C ARG A 6 67.47 26.87 -51.82
N LEU A 7 67.76 27.64 -50.75
CA LEU A 7 67.90 29.12 -50.60
C LEU A 7 66.57 29.93 -50.48
N ARG A 8 66.52 30.76 -49.42
CA ARG A 8 65.44 31.68 -48.90
C ARG A 8 65.12 32.85 -49.89
N PRO A 9 64.31 33.93 -49.62
CA PRO A 9 63.45 34.35 -48.47
C PRO A 9 62.10 35.08 -48.86
N ARG A 10 61.35 35.62 -47.86
CA ARG A 10 60.65 36.95 -47.77
C ARG A 10 59.23 36.89 -47.16
N VAL A 11 58.98 37.46 -45.97
CA VAL A 11 58.48 38.84 -45.62
C VAL A 11 56.96 38.83 -45.33
N VAL A 12 56.51 38.85 -44.06
CA VAL A 12 56.02 39.97 -43.18
C VAL A 12 54.48 39.96 -43.04
N PHE A 13 54.00 40.45 -41.88
CA PHE A 13 52.64 40.88 -41.47
C PHE A 13 51.74 39.76 -40.89
N ALA A 14 51.01 39.94 -39.79
CA ALA A 14 50.71 41.10 -38.95
C ALA A 14 50.22 40.61 -37.57
N ALA A 15 50.25 41.53 -36.61
CA ALA A 15 49.70 41.42 -35.28
C ALA A 15 48.18 41.18 -35.26
N LEU A 16 47.68 40.54 -34.20
CA LEU A 16 46.71 41.13 -33.26
C LEU A 16 46.40 40.14 -32.13
N LEU A 17 46.61 40.62 -30.89
CA LEU A 17 46.06 40.02 -29.69
C LEU A 17 44.53 40.00 -29.78
N LEU A 18 43.91 38.86 -29.48
CA LEU A 18 42.57 38.86 -28.90
C LEU A 18 42.53 37.86 -27.74
N ALA A 19 42.43 38.41 -26.54
CA ALA A 19 42.17 37.67 -25.31
C ALA A 19 40.72 37.17 -25.30
N ALA A 20 40.52 35.89 -24.99
CA ALA A 20 39.21 35.37 -24.55
C ALA A 20 39.42 34.24 -23.54
N ILE A 21 39.55 34.67 -22.29
CA ILE A 21 39.16 34.04 -21.02
C ILE A 21 38.57 32.63 -21.14
N LEU A 22 39.31 31.63 -20.63
CA LEU A 22 38.72 30.37 -20.16
C LEU A 22 37.83 30.66 -18.94
N ALA A 23 36.54 30.90 -19.15
CA ALA A 23 35.54 30.87 -18.10
C ALA A 23 34.84 29.50 -18.15
N GLY A 24 34.95 28.75 -17.06
CA GLY A 24 34.57 27.34 -16.97
C GLY A 24 33.12 27.05 -17.34
N LEU A 25 32.93 25.90 -18.00
CA LEU A 25 31.65 25.21 -18.00
C LEU A 25 31.32 24.78 -16.58
N ARG A 26 30.59 25.62 -15.85
CA ARG A 26 29.82 25.17 -14.68
C ARG A 26 28.54 24.54 -15.21
N SER A 27 28.43 23.23 -15.09
CA SER A 27 27.14 22.54 -15.14
C SER A 27 26.26 23.09 -14.02
N SER A 28 25.20 23.82 -14.38
CA SER A 28 24.15 24.16 -13.43
C SER A 28 23.53 22.87 -12.88
N PRO A 29 23.46 22.66 -11.56
CA PRO A 29 22.68 21.55 -11.05
C PRO A 29 21.22 21.82 -11.40
N ALA A 30 20.58 20.84 -12.04
CA ALA A 30 19.14 20.83 -12.22
C ALA A 30 18.49 21.06 -10.86
N HIS A 31 17.94 22.25 -10.64
CA HIS A 31 17.12 22.51 -9.48
C HIS A 31 15.87 21.68 -9.67
N ALA A 32 15.81 20.54 -8.98
CA ALA A 32 14.54 19.90 -8.70
C ALA A 32 13.71 20.92 -7.92
N ASP A 33 12.59 21.32 -8.51
CA ASP A 33 11.62 22.18 -7.86
C ASP A 33 11.30 21.54 -6.48
N PRO A 34 11.38 22.27 -5.36
CA PRO A 34 11.08 21.70 -4.06
C PRO A 34 9.67 21.13 -4.12
N SER A 35 9.55 19.83 -3.83
CA SER A 35 8.26 19.17 -3.69
C SER A 35 7.42 19.98 -2.71
N LEU A 36 6.36 20.61 -3.23
CA LEU A 36 5.42 21.35 -2.40
C LEU A 36 4.99 20.43 -1.25
N PRO A 37 4.99 20.92 0.01
CA PRO A 37 4.48 20.14 1.11
C PRO A 37 3.04 19.74 0.76
N ILE A 38 2.71 18.45 0.89
CA ILE A 38 1.33 17.99 0.81
C ILE A 38 0.62 18.62 2.02
N VAL A 39 0.09 19.82 1.85
CA VAL A 39 -0.82 20.43 2.80
C VAL A 39 -2.07 19.57 2.75
N THR A 40 -2.18 18.67 3.72
CA THR A 40 -3.38 17.86 3.94
C THR A 40 -4.46 18.80 4.46
N VAL A 41 -5.11 19.52 3.56
CA VAL A 41 -6.41 20.13 3.88
C VAL A 41 -7.29 18.96 4.33
N PRO A 42 -7.85 18.97 5.55
CA PRO A 42 -8.75 17.91 5.98
C PRO A 42 -9.84 17.78 4.92
N SER A 43 -9.90 16.61 4.26
CA SER A 43 -10.95 16.35 3.30
C SER A 43 -12.28 16.55 4.03
N VAL A 44 -13.16 17.37 3.48
CA VAL A 44 -14.53 17.49 3.98
C VAL A 44 -15.28 16.16 3.85
N TYR A 45 -14.76 15.24 3.03
CA TYR A 45 -15.29 13.89 2.88
C TYR A 45 -14.56 12.88 3.76
N THR A 46 -15.31 11.91 4.27
CA THR A 46 -14.80 10.67 4.83
C THR A 46 -15.55 9.48 4.24
N ILE A 47 -14.91 8.32 4.28
CA ILE A 47 -15.50 7.05 3.85
C ILE A 47 -15.55 6.11 5.04
N ASP A 48 -16.72 5.54 5.29
CA ASP A 48 -16.91 4.45 6.24
C ASP A 48 -17.27 3.18 5.48
N ILE A 49 -16.56 2.07 5.73
CA ILE A 49 -16.81 0.78 5.10
C ILE A 49 -17.20 -0.24 6.17
N TYR A 50 -18.30 -0.94 5.89
CA TYR A 50 -18.92 -1.91 6.77
C TYR A 50 -18.94 -3.27 6.04
N PRO A 51 -17.88 -4.10 6.17
CA PRO A 51 -17.71 -5.32 5.41
C PRO A 51 -18.85 -6.33 5.59
N ARG A 52 -19.32 -6.56 6.83
CA ARG A 52 -20.43 -7.50 7.11
C ARG A 52 -21.73 -7.10 6.41
N GLN A 53 -21.97 -5.79 6.31
CA GLN A 53 -23.15 -5.22 5.67
C GLN A 53 -22.95 -5.01 4.17
N HIS A 54 -21.77 -5.30 3.63
CA HIS A 54 -21.41 -5.04 2.23
C HIS A 54 -21.69 -3.59 1.81
N ARG A 55 -21.36 -2.63 2.69
CA ARG A 55 -21.66 -1.21 2.49
C ARG A 55 -20.42 -0.32 2.56
N LEU A 56 -20.38 0.65 1.65
CA LEU A 56 -19.49 1.81 1.72
C LEU A 56 -20.37 3.06 1.82
N VAL A 57 -20.12 3.89 2.82
CA VAL A 57 -20.84 5.12 3.12
C VAL A 57 -19.89 6.29 2.93
N VAL A 58 -20.29 7.28 2.15
CA VAL A 58 -19.58 8.55 2.05
C VAL A 58 -20.26 9.56 2.94
N LYS A 59 -19.47 10.27 3.73
CA LYS A 59 -19.92 11.39 4.56
C LYS A 59 -19.27 12.68 4.09
N ALA A 60 -20.02 13.78 4.07
CA ALA A 60 -19.52 15.14 3.90
C ALA A 60 -19.79 15.91 5.19
N GLN A 61 -18.77 16.51 5.79
CA GLN A 61 -18.88 17.22 7.09
C GLN A 61 -19.57 16.36 8.18
N GLY A 62 -19.28 15.05 8.19
CA GLY A 62 -19.87 14.08 9.12
C GLY A 62 -21.28 13.59 8.75
N GLN A 63 -21.98 14.23 7.81
CA GLN A 63 -23.30 13.81 7.36
C GLN A 63 -23.21 12.81 6.21
N GLN A 64 -23.98 11.73 6.26
CA GLN A 64 -24.03 10.73 5.19
C GLN A 64 -24.64 11.33 3.92
N VAL A 65 -23.91 11.25 2.80
CA VAL A 65 -24.35 11.78 1.49
C VAL A 65 -24.57 10.70 0.44
N LYS A 66 -23.85 9.57 0.53
CA LYS A 66 -24.00 8.42 -0.39
C LYS A 66 -23.81 7.09 0.33
N THR A 67 -24.42 6.05 -0.23
CA THR A 67 -24.19 4.67 0.19
C THR A 67 -24.15 3.76 -1.03
N TYR A 68 -23.16 2.88 -1.05
CA TYR A 68 -22.89 1.96 -2.13
C TYR A 68 -22.87 0.52 -1.60
N ALA A 69 -23.37 -0.41 -2.41
CA ALA A 69 -23.13 -1.82 -2.19
C ALA A 69 -21.72 -2.18 -2.67
N VAL A 70 -20.98 -2.98 -1.90
CA VAL A 70 -19.60 -3.35 -2.20
C VAL A 70 -19.38 -4.86 -2.06
N ALA A 71 -18.35 -5.39 -2.72
CA ALA A 71 -17.77 -6.69 -2.37
C ALA A 71 -16.53 -6.47 -1.51
N VAL A 72 -16.27 -7.40 -0.60
CA VAL A 72 -15.12 -7.35 0.31
C VAL A 72 -14.36 -8.67 0.29
N GLY A 73 -13.25 -8.72 1.04
CA GLY A 73 -12.40 -9.89 1.16
C GLY A 73 -13.17 -11.11 1.67
N ASN A 74 -12.76 -12.28 1.18
CA ASN A 74 -13.20 -13.56 1.75
C ASN A 74 -12.50 -13.83 3.10
N LEU A 75 -12.89 -14.91 3.77
CA LEU A 75 -12.35 -15.27 5.09
C LEU A 75 -10.84 -15.55 5.08
N SER A 76 -10.28 -16.01 3.96
CA SER A 76 -8.84 -16.29 3.84
C SER A 76 -8.02 -15.03 3.54
N THR A 77 -8.64 -14.01 2.93
CA THR A 77 -8.02 -12.75 2.52
C THR A 77 -8.93 -11.58 2.87
N PRO A 78 -9.16 -11.34 4.18
CA PRO A 78 -10.15 -10.37 4.63
C PRO A 78 -9.79 -8.94 4.20
N THR A 79 -10.81 -8.10 4.05
CA THR A 79 -10.58 -6.66 3.91
C THR A 79 -10.00 -6.11 5.21
N PRO A 80 -8.93 -5.29 5.16
CA PRO A 80 -8.24 -4.83 6.35
C PRO A 80 -9.17 -3.94 7.19
N VAL A 81 -9.17 -4.16 8.51
CA VAL A 81 -9.90 -3.33 9.48
C VAL A 81 -8.97 -2.24 10.01
N GLY A 82 -9.49 -1.03 10.19
CA GLY A 82 -8.74 0.09 10.74
C GLY A 82 -8.97 1.42 10.03
N GLU A 83 -8.12 2.40 10.33
CA GLU A 83 -8.14 3.72 9.70
C GLU A 83 -7.04 3.83 8.63
N PHE A 84 -7.44 4.29 7.45
CA PHE A 84 -6.60 4.45 6.27
C PHE A 84 -6.89 5.79 5.60
N GLN A 85 -6.13 6.10 4.55
CA GLN A 85 -6.31 7.25 3.69
C GLN A 85 -6.21 6.84 2.23
N VAL A 86 -6.99 7.50 1.38
CA VAL A 86 -6.78 7.45 -0.07
C VAL A 86 -5.47 8.17 -0.38
N ILE A 87 -4.44 7.45 -0.82
CA ILE A 87 -3.13 8.03 -1.14
C ILE A 87 -2.87 8.15 -2.63
N TYR A 88 -3.69 7.50 -3.45
CA TYR A 88 -3.51 7.45 -4.88
C TYR A 88 -4.85 7.25 -5.59
N LYS A 89 -4.98 7.85 -6.78
CA LYS A 89 -6.13 7.71 -7.67
C LYS A 89 -5.64 7.43 -9.08
N GLY A 90 -6.12 6.35 -9.69
CA GLY A 90 -5.75 5.93 -11.03
C GLY A 90 -6.96 5.56 -11.89
N LYS A 91 -6.80 5.77 -13.20
CA LYS A 91 -7.69 5.24 -14.25
C LYS A 91 -7.02 4.01 -14.86
N ASP A 92 -7.81 3.00 -15.21
CA ASP A 92 -7.37 1.83 -16.00
C ASP A 92 -6.21 1.02 -15.39
N TRP A 93 -6.26 0.78 -14.07
CA TRP A 93 -5.29 -0.03 -13.31
C TRP A 93 -5.15 -1.49 -13.81
N GLY A 94 -6.16 -1.97 -14.54
CA GLY A 94 -6.17 -3.26 -15.21
C GLY A 94 -7.60 -3.81 -15.34
N PRO A 95 -7.83 -4.82 -16.20
CA PRO A 95 -9.18 -5.28 -16.54
C PRO A 95 -10.00 -5.75 -15.32
N ALA A 96 -9.34 -6.36 -14.33
CA ALA A 96 -10.01 -6.85 -13.12
C ALA A 96 -10.52 -5.73 -12.19
N PHE A 97 -9.96 -4.53 -12.31
CA PHE A 97 -10.18 -3.40 -11.40
C PHE A 97 -11.23 -2.41 -11.89
N GLY A 98 -11.78 -2.63 -13.10
CA GLY A 98 -12.74 -1.71 -13.69
C GLY A 98 -12.13 -0.34 -14.02
N PRO A 99 -12.97 0.71 -14.16
CA PRO A 99 -12.54 1.98 -14.74
C PRO A 99 -11.73 2.86 -13.78
N ARG A 100 -11.79 2.62 -12.47
CA ARG A 100 -11.21 3.49 -11.43
C ARG A 100 -10.63 2.69 -10.28
N TRP A 101 -9.54 3.23 -9.73
CA TRP A 101 -8.83 2.71 -8.57
C TRP A 101 -8.53 3.84 -7.59
N LEU A 102 -8.86 3.64 -6.31
CA LEU A 102 -8.49 4.49 -5.18
C LEU A 102 -7.61 3.65 -4.25
N GLY A 103 -6.30 3.93 -4.22
CA GLY A 103 -5.32 3.20 -3.42
C GLY A 103 -5.31 3.67 -1.96
N LEU A 104 -5.22 2.71 -1.03
CA LEU A 104 -5.19 2.94 0.42
C LEU A 104 -3.79 2.69 0.99
N ASN A 105 -3.41 3.43 2.04
CA ASN A 105 -2.13 3.29 2.75
C ASN A 105 -2.07 2.09 3.72
N VAL A 106 -2.52 0.91 3.28
CA VAL A 106 -2.46 -0.31 4.11
C VAL A 106 -0.99 -0.78 4.20
N PRO A 107 -0.41 -0.95 5.39
CA PRO A 107 1.05 -1.07 5.53
C PRO A 107 1.62 -2.41 5.03
N TRP A 108 0.81 -3.47 5.00
CA TRP A 108 1.24 -4.82 4.60
C TRP A 108 0.95 -5.18 3.14
N GLY A 109 0.33 -4.31 2.33
CA GLY A 109 0.07 -4.64 0.93
C GLY A 109 -0.64 -3.57 0.12
N THR A 110 -0.91 -3.90 -1.14
CA THR A 110 -1.64 -3.01 -2.06
C THR A 110 -3.13 -3.27 -1.92
N TYR A 111 -3.84 -2.34 -1.29
CA TYR A 111 -5.28 -2.38 -1.12
C TYR A 111 -5.92 -1.13 -1.71
N GLY A 112 -7.15 -1.28 -2.17
CA GLY A 112 -7.88 -0.18 -2.78
C GLY A 112 -9.38 -0.39 -2.83
N ILE A 113 -10.07 0.71 -3.13
CA ILE A 113 -11.47 0.74 -3.54
C ILE A 113 -11.48 0.85 -5.07
N HIS A 114 -12.10 -0.10 -5.76
CA HIS A 114 -12.04 -0.17 -7.22
C HIS A 114 -13.31 -0.75 -7.85
N GLY A 115 -13.44 -0.64 -9.17
CA GLY A 115 -14.53 -1.25 -9.94
C GLY A 115 -14.41 -2.78 -10.03
N THR A 116 -15.09 -3.42 -10.98
CA THR A 116 -14.91 -4.87 -11.17
C THR A 116 -15.34 -5.32 -12.56
N ASN A 117 -14.71 -6.38 -13.07
CA ASN A 117 -15.19 -7.17 -14.21
C ASN A 117 -16.08 -8.36 -13.80
N ARG A 118 -16.38 -8.50 -12.50
CA ARG A 118 -17.26 -9.54 -11.93
C ARG A 118 -18.41 -8.86 -11.18
N PRO A 119 -19.35 -8.20 -11.87
CA PRO A 119 -20.42 -7.42 -11.23
C PRO A 119 -21.29 -8.25 -10.26
N GLN A 120 -21.41 -9.55 -10.49
CA GLN A 120 -22.09 -10.49 -9.60
C GLN A 120 -21.42 -10.63 -8.23
N SER A 121 -20.14 -10.27 -8.08
CA SER A 121 -19.45 -10.34 -6.78
C SER A 121 -19.88 -9.25 -5.79
N ILE A 122 -20.53 -8.18 -6.26
CA ILE A 122 -21.00 -7.08 -5.41
C ILE A 122 -22.05 -7.58 -4.42
N GLY A 123 -21.90 -7.24 -3.14
CA GLY A 123 -22.72 -7.76 -2.06
C GLY A 123 -22.22 -9.07 -1.46
N GLN A 124 -20.98 -9.48 -1.77
CA GLN A 124 -20.42 -10.76 -1.32
C GLN A 124 -18.97 -10.65 -0.83
N HIS A 125 -18.55 -11.65 -0.06
CA HIS A 125 -17.17 -11.89 0.38
C HIS A 125 -16.35 -12.64 -0.70
N GLN A 126 -16.06 -12.00 -1.82
CA GLN A 126 -15.44 -12.63 -3.01
C GLN A 126 -14.18 -11.93 -3.54
N SER A 127 -13.63 -10.96 -2.80
CA SER A 127 -12.37 -10.30 -3.17
C SER A 127 -11.17 -10.93 -2.44
N HIS A 128 -9.96 -10.47 -2.82
CA HIS A 128 -8.71 -10.77 -2.12
C HIS A 128 -8.33 -9.65 -1.14
N GLY A 129 -9.33 -9.04 -0.50
CA GLY A 129 -9.18 -7.98 0.49
C GLY A 129 -9.49 -6.57 0.00
N CYS A 130 -9.37 -6.29 -1.30
CA CYS A 130 -9.80 -4.99 -1.86
C CYS A 130 -11.32 -4.81 -1.80
N VAL A 131 -11.79 -3.56 -1.80
CA VAL A 131 -13.22 -3.24 -1.81
C VAL A 131 -13.66 -3.03 -3.26
N ARG A 132 -14.54 -3.92 -3.75
CA ARG A 132 -15.06 -3.83 -5.12
C ARG A 132 -16.37 -3.08 -5.14
N MET A 133 -16.56 -2.26 -6.17
CA MET A 133 -17.77 -1.49 -6.44
C MET A 133 -18.26 -1.77 -7.85
N ARG A 134 -19.52 -1.46 -8.14
CA ARG A 134 -19.99 -1.43 -9.53
C ARG A 134 -19.23 -0.33 -10.28
N ASN A 135 -18.98 -0.54 -11.57
CA ASN A 135 -18.18 0.40 -12.37
C ASN A 135 -18.78 1.81 -12.42
N ARG A 136 -20.12 1.94 -12.45
CA ARG A 136 -20.80 3.24 -12.35
C ARG A 136 -20.60 3.90 -10.98
N ASP A 137 -20.68 3.10 -9.91
CA ASP A 137 -20.60 3.59 -8.53
C ASP A 137 -19.17 4.06 -8.20
N VAL A 138 -18.14 3.32 -8.63
CA VAL A 138 -16.73 3.74 -8.43
C VAL A 138 -16.38 4.95 -9.28
N THR A 139 -17.00 5.12 -10.45
CA THR A 139 -16.76 6.30 -11.29
C THR A 139 -17.30 7.55 -10.60
N GLU A 140 -18.50 7.49 -10.03
CA GLU A 140 -19.04 8.58 -9.19
C GLU A 140 -18.15 8.85 -7.97
N LEU A 141 -17.80 7.82 -7.21
CA LEU A 141 -16.94 7.95 -6.02
C LEU A 141 -15.59 8.59 -6.38
N TYR A 142 -15.01 8.20 -7.51
CA TYR A 142 -13.72 8.73 -7.96
C TYR A 142 -13.77 10.23 -8.23
N GLU A 143 -14.84 10.75 -8.84
CA GLU A 143 -14.92 12.20 -9.08
C GLU A 143 -15.20 12.97 -7.78
N MET A 144 -15.92 12.36 -6.82
CA MET A 144 -16.30 12.99 -5.55
C MET A 144 -15.14 13.10 -4.55
N ILE A 145 -14.29 12.08 -4.45
CA ILE A 145 -13.38 11.92 -3.30
C ILE A 145 -11.95 12.38 -3.62
N PRO A 146 -11.38 13.36 -2.89
CA PRO A 146 -9.99 13.77 -3.07
C PRO A 146 -8.99 12.80 -2.44
N VAL A 147 -7.75 12.83 -2.92
CA VAL A 147 -6.60 12.20 -2.23
C VAL A 147 -6.45 12.82 -0.84
N GLY A 148 -6.06 12.03 0.15
CA GLY A 148 -6.02 12.39 1.57
C GLY A 148 -7.32 12.10 2.32
N THR A 149 -8.39 11.69 1.64
CA THR A 149 -9.66 11.34 2.30
C THR A 149 -9.47 10.17 3.26
N LYS A 150 -9.90 10.37 4.52
CA LYS A 150 -9.92 9.33 5.55
C LYS A 150 -10.92 8.23 5.17
N VAL A 151 -10.48 6.99 5.33
CA VAL A 151 -11.24 5.76 5.12
C VAL A 151 -11.21 4.93 6.39
N THR A 152 -12.35 4.72 7.02
CA THR A 152 -12.48 3.85 8.19
C THR A 152 -13.13 2.55 7.77
N ILE A 153 -12.46 1.42 7.97
CA ILE A 153 -13.00 0.09 7.71
C ILE A 153 -13.33 -0.55 9.06
N TYR A 154 -14.62 -0.74 9.32
CA TYR A 154 -15.13 -1.27 10.58
C TYR A 154 -15.10 -2.80 10.60
N GLY A 155 -14.97 -3.36 11.79
CA GLY A 155 -14.96 -4.81 12.00
C GLY A 155 -14.07 -5.18 13.17
N HIS A 156 -13.92 -6.48 13.40
CA HIS A 156 -12.95 -7.01 14.34
C HIS A 156 -11.71 -7.52 13.58
N VAL A 157 -10.52 -7.30 14.14
CA VAL A 157 -9.24 -7.62 13.47
C VAL A 157 -9.11 -9.11 13.15
N LEU A 158 -9.72 -9.97 13.97
CA LEU A 158 -9.72 -11.43 13.77
C LEU A 158 -10.84 -11.95 12.84
N GLY A 159 -11.61 -11.06 12.21
CA GLY A 159 -12.70 -11.43 11.30
C GLY A 159 -14.10 -11.27 11.93
N ASP A 160 -15.07 -12.04 11.45
CA ASP A 160 -16.43 -12.02 11.99
C ASP A 160 -16.45 -12.68 13.40
N PRO A 161 -16.97 -12.01 14.44
CA PRO A 161 -17.09 -12.61 15.79
C PRO A 161 -17.86 -13.94 15.83
N ASP A 162 -18.76 -14.16 14.87
CA ASP A 162 -19.56 -15.38 14.77
C ASP A 162 -18.81 -16.52 14.05
N GLN A 163 -17.55 -16.32 13.69
CA GLN A 163 -16.71 -17.28 12.95
C GLN A 163 -15.37 -17.49 13.66
N ASN A 164 -14.75 -18.64 13.41
CA ASN A 164 -13.37 -18.87 13.84
C ASN A 164 -12.41 -17.93 13.10
N PRO A 165 -11.40 -17.37 13.78
CA PRO A 165 -10.31 -16.67 13.11
C PRO A 165 -9.67 -17.60 12.08
N ARG A 166 -9.27 -17.04 10.93
CA ARG A 166 -8.55 -17.81 9.92
C ARG A 166 -7.23 -18.32 10.49
N SER A 167 -6.82 -19.52 10.06
CA SER A 167 -5.49 -20.03 10.39
C SER A 167 -4.43 -19.22 9.67
N LEU A 168 -3.38 -18.83 10.38
CA LEU A 168 -2.29 -18.02 9.81
C LEU A 168 -1.01 -18.85 9.67
N ALA A 169 -0.36 -18.73 8.52
CA ALA A 169 0.89 -19.36 8.20
C ALA A 169 1.81 -18.41 7.42
N GLU A 170 3.02 -18.89 7.13
CA GLU A 170 3.98 -18.14 6.33
C GLU A 170 3.40 -17.76 4.95
N GLY A 171 3.56 -16.49 4.58
CA GLY A 171 2.98 -15.89 3.38
C GLY A 171 1.72 -15.05 3.65
N ASP A 172 1.04 -15.26 4.78
CA ASP A 172 -0.12 -14.46 5.13
C ASP A 172 0.23 -13.00 5.43
N ILE A 173 -0.70 -12.11 5.08
CA ILE A 173 -0.62 -10.68 5.39
C ILE A 173 -1.93 -10.21 5.99
N GLY A 174 -1.89 -9.23 6.89
CA GLY A 174 -3.11 -8.68 7.49
C GLY A 174 -2.89 -8.03 8.85
N GLY A 175 -3.94 -7.36 9.34
CA GLY A 175 -3.97 -6.81 10.69
C GLY A 175 -3.99 -7.91 11.76
N ASP A 176 -4.58 -9.07 11.45
CA ASP A 176 -4.54 -10.29 12.28
C ASP A 176 -3.11 -10.82 12.44
N VAL A 177 -2.31 -10.82 11.36
CA VAL A 177 -0.88 -11.13 11.42
C VAL A 177 -0.14 -10.14 12.30
N GLN A 178 -0.41 -8.84 12.15
CA GLN A 178 0.21 -7.80 12.98
C GLN A 178 -0.14 -7.98 14.46
N LEU A 179 -1.39 -8.34 14.76
CA LEU A 179 -1.85 -8.64 16.11
C LEU A 179 -1.12 -9.84 16.69
N ILE A 180 -0.98 -10.93 15.94
CA ILE A 180 -0.20 -12.11 16.37
C ILE A 180 1.26 -11.77 16.62
N GLN A 181 1.91 -11.04 15.71
CA GLN A 181 3.28 -10.60 15.90
C GLN A 181 3.43 -9.75 17.16
N THR A 182 2.46 -8.88 17.46
CA THR A 182 2.45 -8.04 18.67
C THR A 182 2.30 -8.88 19.94
N ARG A 183 1.40 -9.87 19.93
CA ARG A 183 1.19 -10.78 21.07
C ARG A 183 2.40 -11.68 21.32
N LEU A 184 2.96 -12.28 20.28
CA LEU A 184 4.19 -13.08 20.39
C LEU A 184 5.37 -12.24 20.86
N ARG A 185 5.47 -10.98 20.43
CA ARG A 185 6.51 -10.05 20.90
C ARG A 185 6.34 -9.72 22.38
N SER A 186 5.12 -9.45 22.81
CA SER A 186 4.80 -9.17 24.22
C SER A 186 5.07 -10.38 25.11
N ALA A 187 4.86 -11.60 24.60
CA ALA A 187 5.20 -12.85 25.27
C ALA A 187 6.68 -13.25 25.16
N GLY A 188 7.53 -12.44 24.51
CA GLY A 188 8.98 -12.68 24.42
C GLY A 188 9.46 -13.60 23.29
N TYR A 189 8.55 -14.09 22.45
CA TYR A 189 8.85 -15.04 21.36
C TYR A 189 9.28 -14.37 20.06
N TYR A 190 8.83 -13.14 19.79
CA TYR A 190 9.09 -12.44 18.53
C TYR A 190 9.88 -11.15 18.74
N LYS A 191 11.04 -11.03 18.09
CA LYS A 191 11.92 -9.86 18.17
C LYS A 191 11.89 -8.98 16.92
N GLY A 192 11.16 -9.41 15.89
CA GLY A 192 11.01 -8.66 14.64
C GLY A 192 10.01 -7.51 14.75
N ILE A 193 9.80 -6.84 13.61
CA ILE A 193 8.82 -5.75 13.48
C ILE A 193 7.43 -6.35 13.28
N SER A 194 6.42 -5.82 13.97
CA SER A 194 5.02 -6.19 13.76
C SER A 194 4.47 -5.47 12.53
N ASP A 195 4.88 -5.92 11.34
CA ASP A 195 4.58 -5.31 10.04
C ASP A 195 3.33 -5.88 9.34
N GLY A 196 2.68 -6.86 9.96
CA GLY A 196 1.52 -7.55 9.39
C GLY A 196 1.88 -8.50 8.25
N ARG A 197 3.13 -8.95 8.14
CA ARG A 197 3.60 -9.91 7.15
C ARG A 197 4.19 -11.15 7.81
N PHE A 198 3.55 -12.30 7.60
CA PHE A 198 3.93 -13.55 8.22
C PHE A 198 5.09 -14.17 7.45
N ARG A 199 6.31 -13.92 7.92
CA ARG A 199 7.56 -14.45 7.35
C ARG A 199 8.19 -15.51 8.26
N SER A 200 9.26 -16.14 7.81
CA SER A 200 10.05 -17.14 8.55
C SER A 200 10.35 -16.77 10.01
N GLY A 201 10.63 -15.50 10.31
CA GLY A 201 10.82 -15.05 11.70
C GLY A 201 9.57 -15.16 12.57
N THR A 202 8.39 -14.93 12.01
CA THR A 202 7.10 -15.15 12.69
C THR A 202 6.85 -16.65 12.84
N THR A 203 7.13 -17.46 11.80
CA THR A 203 7.06 -18.92 11.85
C THR A 203 7.91 -19.50 12.98
N ALA A 204 9.14 -19.01 13.14
CA ALA A 204 10.05 -19.43 14.21
C ALA A 204 9.49 -19.08 15.60
N ALA A 205 8.94 -17.87 15.76
CA ALA A 205 8.32 -17.43 17.01
C ALA A 205 7.09 -18.27 17.38
N VAL A 206 6.23 -18.55 16.40
CA VAL A 206 5.04 -19.41 16.60
C VAL A 206 5.46 -20.82 16.99
N LYS A 207 6.46 -21.41 16.33
CA LYS A 207 6.98 -22.74 16.71
C LYS A 207 7.57 -22.76 18.12
N ALA A 208 8.25 -21.69 18.54
CA ALA A 208 8.77 -21.57 19.89
C ALA A 208 7.63 -21.48 20.92
N PHE A 209 6.64 -20.62 20.68
CA PHE A 209 5.44 -20.51 21.50
C PHE A 209 4.70 -21.86 21.61
N GLN A 210 4.50 -22.55 20.49
CA GLN A 210 3.84 -23.86 20.46
C GLN A 210 4.57 -24.91 21.31
N ARG A 211 5.91 -24.97 21.25
CA ARG A 211 6.70 -25.90 22.07
C ARG A 211 6.49 -25.66 23.56
N ASP A 212 6.60 -24.41 23.99
CA ASP A 212 6.53 -24.03 25.40
C ASP A 212 5.12 -24.24 25.98
N HIS A 213 4.09 -24.06 25.15
CA HIS A 213 2.69 -24.28 25.50
C HIS A 213 2.19 -25.71 25.22
N ARG A 214 3.09 -26.65 24.87
CA ARG A 214 2.77 -28.07 24.58
C ARG A 214 1.72 -28.25 23.47
N LEU A 215 1.71 -27.36 22.49
CA LEU A 215 0.87 -27.42 21.29
C LEU A 215 1.58 -28.12 20.14
N PRO A 216 0.86 -28.63 19.11
CA PRO A 216 1.48 -29.14 17.90
C PRO A 216 2.35 -28.08 17.21
N VAL A 217 3.62 -28.41 16.96
CA VAL A 217 4.65 -27.47 16.47
C VAL A 217 4.60 -27.33 14.94
N SER A 218 3.48 -26.85 14.43
CA SER A 218 3.26 -26.67 12.98
C SER A 218 3.88 -25.38 12.44
N GLY A 219 4.06 -24.37 13.29
CA GLY A 219 4.32 -22.98 12.86
C GLY A 219 3.10 -22.25 12.30
N VAL A 220 1.93 -22.90 12.33
CA VAL A 220 0.64 -22.32 11.95
C VAL A 220 -0.09 -21.85 13.20
N VAL A 221 -0.65 -20.65 13.15
CA VAL A 221 -1.53 -20.12 14.19
C VAL A 221 -2.92 -20.74 13.99
N SER A 222 -3.16 -21.85 14.68
CA SER A 222 -4.47 -22.49 14.76
C SER A 222 -5.33 -21.83 15.84
N ARG A 223 -6.61 -22.21 15.95
CA ARG A 223 -7.51 -21.76 17.04
C ARG A 223 -6.88 -21.93 18.42
N ALA A 224 -6.25 -23.07 18.71
CA ALA A 224 -5.57 -23.30 19.99
C ALA A 224 -4.42 -22.31 20.26
N VAL A 225 -3.74 -21.83 19.22
CA VAL A 225 -2.71 -20.77 19.39
C VAL A 225 -3.37 -19.43 19.70
N TYR A 226 -4.50 -19.09 19.08
CA TYR A 226 -5.26 -17.89 19.44
C TYR A 226 -5.75 -17.92 20.88
N GLU A 227 -6.31 -19.05 21.33
CA GLU A 227 -6.76 -19.27 22.71
C GLU A 227 -5.59 -19.13 23.69
N ALA A 228 -4.46 -19.80 23.42
CA ALA A 228 -3.26 -19.73 24.26
C ALA A 228 -2.63 -18.32 24.31
N LEU A 229 -2.85 -17.48 23.28
CA LEU A 229 -2.45 -16.07 23.26
C LEU A 229 -3.47 -15.12 23.91
N GLY A 230 -4.59 -15.66 24.41
CA GLY A 230 -5.67 -14.87 25.02
C GLY A 230 -6.38 -13.95 24.02
N LEU A 231 -6.50 -14.40 22.78
CA LEU A 231 -7.13 -13.63 21.70
C LEU A 231 -8.57 -14.05 21.41
N VAL A 232 -8.94 -15.27 21.80
CA VAL A 232 -10.30 -15.82 21.70
C VAL A 232 -10.57 -16.73 22.89
N GLU A 233 -11.85 -16.95 23.19
CA GLU A 233 -12.36 -17.84 24.23
C GLU A 233 -13.07 -19.07 23.63
#